data_AF-A0A944W3V7-F1
#
_entry.id   AF-A0A944W3V7-F1
#
_cell.length_a   1.000
_cell.length_b   1.000
_cell.length_c   1.000
_cell.angle_alpha   90.00
_cell.angle_beta   90.00
_cell.angle_gamma   90.00
#
_symmetry.space_group_name_H-M   'P 1'
#
loop_
_entity.id
_entity.type
_entity.pdbx_description
1 polymer ?
#
loop_
_entity_poly.entity_id
_entity_poly.type
_entity_poly.pdbx_seq_one_letter_code
_entity_poly.pdbx_strand_id
1 'polypeptide(L)'
;MLSTAVVPPLGVYVVWHPRFGDGRQLAESLFSELCADVRQTTARHLRIPIRFRTALETDIPAQIDFDRFRRSAVFVLYDAEAAADEDWRNYLDSVASSAPSSAIVVPICFTKPEFLPPQLDQNNAIRVDDTAREGWGPLVRNRVLHALCRFLDPDESKVLVFLSHAKADGRETATAIKKYLDGTAWLDNFFDEADIPDGSRFAEVIMEAADTAPVLLAIQTDGYSSREWCRLEVLEAKRCGVPVVVLSAMEKREDRAFPYLGNTPVLRWNGATSLPDIVGTLLRQVLSRRFFSLRIDHIAQLRGESIPECRFEPPELLTALLKSHGDGPVGYVYVYPDPPIGTEELELLNLLDPKHEPVTPTMWWAS
;
A
#
# COMPACT_ATOMS: atom_id res chain seq x y z
N MET A 1 13.66 -5.94 35.36
CA MET A 1 13.77 -5.52 33.96
C MET A 1 12.71 -6.28 33.20
N LEU A 2 11.60 -5.62 32.86
CA LEU A 2 10.53 -6.23 32.06
C LEU A 2 11.13 -6.54 30.69
N SER A 3 11.08 -7.80 30.27
CA SER A 3 11.28 -8.17 28.87
C SER A 3 10.25 -7.37 28.06
N THR A 4 10.71 -6.38 27.29
CA THR A 4 9.86 -5.69 26.32
C THR A 4 9.51 -6.72 25.24
N ALA A 5 8.30 -7.28 25.33
CA ALA A 5 7.82 -8.23 24.34
C ALA A 5 7.95 -7.61 22.95
N VAL A 6 8.63 -8.31 22.04
CA VAL A 6 8.78 -7.87 20.65
C VAL A 6 7.46 -8.14 19.95
N VAL A 7 6.57 -7.15 19.95
CA VAL A 7 5.25 -7.20 19.31
C VAL A 7 5.31 -6.72 17.85
N PRO A 8 4.37 -7.16 16.97
CA PRO A 8 4.38 -6.76 15.57
C PRO A 8 4.21 -5.24 15.38
N PRO A 9 4.72 -4.66 14.29
CA PRO A 9 4.85 -3.21 14.15
C PRO A 9 3.53 -2.48 13.93
N LEU A 10 2.56 -3.11 13.26
CA LEU A 10 1.23 -2.57 13.01
C LEU A 10 0.19 -3.68 13.12
N GLY A 11 -0.94 -3.38 13.74
CA GLY A 11 -2.16 -4.16 13.62
C GLY A 11 -3.35 -3.29 13.26
N VAL A 12 -4.28 -3.85 12.51
CA VAL A 12 -5.51 -3.17 12.08
C VAL A 12 -6.71 -3.84 12.74
N TYR A 13 -7.59 -3.05 13.34
CA TYR A 13 -8.88 -3.49 13.84
C TYR A 13 -9.97 -2.92 12.94
N VAL A 14 -10.92 -3.77 12.53
CA VAL A 14 -12.14 -3.32 11.85
C VAL A 14 -13.31 -3.62 12.76
N VAL A 15 -14.03 -2.57 13.13
CA VAL A 15 -15.14 -2.61 14.08
C VAL A 15 -16.43 -2.33 13.34
N TRP A 16 -17.47 -3.15 13.51
CA TRP A 16 -18.79 -2.89 12.93
C TRP A 16 -19.91 -3.53 13.76
N HIS A 17 -21.07 -2.89 13.73
CA HIS A 17 -22.28 -3.38 14.39
C HIS A 17 -22.83 -4.64 13.68
N PRO A 18 -23.25 -5.72 14.38
CA PRO A 18 -23.62 -6.98 13.75
C PRO A 18 -24.85 -6.91 12.82
N ARG A 19 -25.76 -5.97 13.09
CA ARG A 19 -26.93 -5.70 12.22
C ARG A 19 -26.60 -4.84 10.99
N PHE A 20 -25.37 -4.32 10.88
CA PHE A 20 -24.96 -3.59 9.68
C PHE A 20 -24.75 -4.57 8.51
N GLY A 21 -25.70 -4.60 7.58
CA GLY A 21 -25.75 -5.58 6.49
C GLY A 21 -24.49 -5.63 5.61
N ASP A 22 -23.83 -4.48 5.38
CA ASP A 22 -22.62 -4.38 4.57
C ASP A 22 -21.31 -4.51 5.38
N GLY A 23 -21.38 -4.42 6.72
CA GLY A 23 -20.21 -4.33 7.59
C GLY A 23 -19.24 -5.50 7.43
N ARG A 24 -19.79 -6.72 7.37
CA ARG A 24 -18.98 -7.93 7.17
C ARG A 24 -18.29 -7.95 5.81
N GLN A 25 -19.01 -7.62 4.73
CA GLN A 25 -18.45 -7.64 3.38
C GLN A 25 -17.33 -6.61 3.23
N LEU A 26 -17.51 -5.42 3.78
CA LEU A 26 -16.49 -4.37 3.78
C LEU A 26 -15.27 -4.79 4.62
N ALA A 27 -15.48 -5.37 5.80
CA ALA A 27 -14.39 -5.87 6.65
C ALA A 27 -13.59 -7.00 5.97
N GLU A 28 -14.26 -7.95 5.31
CA GLU A 28 -13.62 -9.01 4.53
C GLU A 28 -12.88 -8.46 3.31
N SER A 29 -13.42 -7.43 2.64
CA SER A 29 -12.71 -6.75 1.55
C SER A 29 -11.43 -6.06 2.04
N LEU A 30 -11.46 -5.41 3.21
CA LEU A 30 -10.27 -4.82 3.82
C LEU A 30 -9.26 -5.88 4.26
N PHE A 31 -9.72 -7.05 4.70
CA PHE A 31 -8.85 -8.19 4.99
C PHE A 31 -8.09 -8.64 3.73
N SER A 32 -8.80 -8.83 2.61
CA SER A 32 -8.17 -9.21 1.34
C SER A 32 -7.19 -8.15 0.84
N GLU A 33 -7.47 -6.87 1.10
CA GLU A 33 -6.59 -5.76 0.73
C GLU A 33 -5.29 -5.73 1.54
N LEU A 34 -5.40 -5.83 2.88
CA LEU A 34 -4.30 -5.54 3.81
C LEU A 34 -3.55 -6.78 4.29
N CYS A 35 -4.20 -7.94 4.36
CA CYS A 35 -3.62 -9.14 4.94
C CYS A 35 -3.26 -10.14 3.85
N ALA A 36 -4.26 -10.83 3.29
CA ALA A 36 -4.09 -11.79 2.20
C ALA A 36 -5.43 -12.08 1.52
N ASP A 37 -5.42 -12.36 0.21
CA ASP A 37 -6.55 -12.97 -0.47
C ASP A 37 -6.33 -14.48 -0.59
N VAL A 38 -7.11 -15.26 0.16
CA VAL A 38 -7.05 -16.73 0.15
C VAL A 38 -7.34 -17.30 -1.23
N ARG A 39 -8.04 -16.54 -2.10
CA ARG A 39 -8.33 -16.94 -3.49
C ARG A 39 -7.19 -16.66 -4.46
N GLN A 40 -6.21 -15.83 -4.08
CA GLN A 40 -5.09 -15.42 -4.94
C GLN A 40 -3.76 -15.58 -4.19
N THR A 41 -3.37 -16.82 -3.91
CA THR A 41 -2.18 -17.13 -3.11
C THR A 41 -0.86 -16.62 -3.70
N THR A 42 -0.81 -16.39 -5.02
CA THR A 42 0.35 -15.85 -5.75
C THR A 42 0.37 -14.33 -5.83
N ALA A 43 -0.68 -13.64 -5.39
CA ALA A 43 -0.69 -12.17 -5.38
C ALA A 43 0.23 -11.62 -4.29
N ARG A 44 0.74 -10.39 -4.51
CA ARG A 44 1.52 -9.66 -3.49
C ARG A 44 0.59 -9.21 -2.36
N HIS A 45 0.96 -9.59 -1.15
CA HIS A 45 0.18 -9.35 0.05
C HIS A 45 0.97 -8.48 1.03
N LEU A 46 0.33 -7.44 1.58
CA LEU A 46 0.97 -6.59 2.58
C LEU A 46 1.22 -7.35 3.89
N ARG A 47 0.39 -8.35 4.20
CA ARG A 47 0.45 -9.16 5.43
C ARG A 47 0.38 -8.32 6.71
N ILE A 48 -0.38 -7.23 6.67
CA ILE A 48 -0.72 -6.46 7.86
C ILE A 48 -1.77 -7.25 8.65
N PRO A 49 -1.50 -7.63 9.91
CA PRO A 49 -2.47 -8.33 10.73
C PRO A 49 -3.75 -7.53 10.91
N ILE A 50 -4.88 -8.12 10.54
CA ILE A 50 -6.20 -7.52 10.72
C ILE A 50 -7.03 -8.32 11.72
N ARG A 51 -7.85 -7.64 12.51
CA ARG A 51 -8.68 -8.21 13.57
C ARG A 51 -10.08 -7.63 13.50
N PHE A 52 -11.06 -8.51 13.42
CA PHE A 52 -12.46 -8.11 13.44
C PHE A 52 -12.97 -7.91 14.87
N ARG A 53 -13.80 -6.89 15.04
CA ARG A 53 -14.49 -6.55 16.28
C ARG A 53 -15.96 -6.33 15.95
N THR A 54 -16.73 -7.38 16.12
CA THR A 54 -18.18 -7.37 16.01
C THR A 54 -18.74 -8.32 17.05
N ALA A 55 -19.99 -8.12 17.44
CA ALA A 55 -20.64 -8.96 18.43
C ALA A 55 -21.58 -9.99 17.77
N LEU A 56 -22.15 -10.87 18.58
CA LEU A 56 -23.24 -11.74 18.16
C LEU A 56 -24.56 -11.04 18.55
N GLU A 57 -25.37 -10.72 17.55
CA GLU A 57 -26.71 -10.09 17.60
C GLU A 57 -26.85 -8.77 18.39
N THR A 58 -26.75 -8.76 19.72
CA THR A 58 -27.05 -7.58 20.57
C THR A 58 -26.01 -7.28 21.66
N ASP A 59 -24.93 -8.04 21.74
CA ASP A 59 -23.85 -7.73 22.69
C ASP A 59 -22.90 -6.65 22.14
N ILE A 60 -22.03 -6.11 23.00
CA ILE A 60 -20.84 -5.34 22.59
C ILE A 60 -19.64 -6.28 22.47
N PRO A 61 -18.71 -6.06 21.51
CA PRO A 61 -17.55 -6.90 21.36
C PRO A 61 -16.52 -6.66 22.48
N ALA A 62 -15.56 -7.58 22.62
CA ALA A 62 -14.46 -7.40 23.56
C ALA A 62 -13.66 -6.12 23.29
N GLN A 63 -13.12 -5.53 24.35
CA GLN A 63 -12.26 -4.36 24.28
C GLN A 63 -11.04 -4.58 23.38
N ILE A 64 -10.54 -3.50 22.80
CA ILE A 64 -9.34 -3.55 21.94
C ILE A 64 -8.10 -3.52 22.84
N ASP A 65 -7.26 -4.54 22.65
CA ASP A 65 -5.94 -4.62 23.27
C ASP A 65 -4.92 -3.88 22.39
N PHE A 66 -4.59 -2.66 22.80
CA PHE A 66 -3.65 -1.79 22.10
C PHE A 66 -2.18 -2.20 22.31
N ASP A 67 -1.87 -2.99 23.34
CA ASP A 67 -0.50 -3.44 23.64
C ASP A 67 -0.05 -4.60 22.75
N ARG A 68 -0.99 -5.20 22.01
CA ARG A 68 -0.73 -6.32 21.10
C ARG A 68 0.15 -5.96 19.90
N PHE A 69 0.24 -4.68 19.55
CA PHE A 69 0.98 -4.17 18.41
C PHE A 69 1.70 -2.88 18.80
N ARG A 70 2.85 -2.58 18.17
CA ARG A 70 3.54 -1.30 18.40
C ARG A 70 2.68 -0.12 17.98
N ARG A 71 1.99 -0.27 16.86
CA ARG A 71 1.00 0.68 16.35
C ARG A 71 -0.32 -0.03 16.08
N SER A 72 -1.44 0.61 16.42
CA SER A 72 -2.76 0.04 16.23
C SER A 72 -3.65 1.01 15.46
N ALA A 73 -4.20 0.59 14.32
CA ALA A 73 -5.18 1.38 13.58
C ALA A 73 -6.57 0.74 13.73
N VAL A 74 -7.55 1.51 14.20
CA VAL A 74 -8.93 1.06 14.39
C VAL A 74 -9.83 1.78 13.39
N PHE A 75 -10.43 1.03 12.47
CA PHE A 75 -11.42 1.56 11.54
C PHE A 75 -12.82 1.15 12.00
N VAL A 76 -13.65 2.13 12.34
CA VAL A 76 -15.02 1.91 12.81
C VAL A 76 -15.97 2.11 11.62
N LEU A 77 -16.58 1.04 11.13
CA LEU A 77 -17.64 1.11 10.13
C LEU A 77 -18.92 1.56 10.84
N TYR A 78 -19.17 2.87 10.85
CA TYR A 78 -20.22 3.51 11.62
C TYR A 78 -21.46 3.72 10.75
N ASP A 79 -22.50 2.91 11.01
CA ASP A 79 -23.76 2.89 10.28
C ASP A 79 -24.94 3.32 11.17
N ALA A 80 -26.16 3.26 10.62
CA ALA A 80 -27.37 3.65 11.34
C ALA A 80 -27.68 2.72 12.53
N GLU A 81 -27.34 1.43 12.47
CA GLU A 81 -27.54 0.50 13.58
C GLU A 81 -26.61 0.83 14.74
N ALA A 82 -25.33 1.08 14.48
CA ALA A 82 -24.38 1.54 15.49
C ALA A 82 -24.78 2.89 16.11
N ALA A 83 -25.39 3.78 15.33
CA ALA A 83 -25.87 5.07 15.81
C ALA A 83 -27.12 4.96 16.70
N ALA A 84 -28.02 4.03 16.41
CA ALA A 84 -29.25 3.82 17.16
C ALA A 84 -29.03 3.06 18.49
N ASP A 85 -27.94 2.30 18.61
CA ASP A 85 -27.64 1.44 19.75
C ASP A 85 -26.77 2.17 20.79
N GLU A 86 -27.30 2.34 22.02
CA GLU A 86 -26.61 3.07 23.09
C GLU A 86 -25.38 2.35 23.64
N ASP A 87 -25.45 1.04 23.80
CA ASP A 87 -24.33 0.24 24.31
C ASP A 87 -23.18 0.25 23.31
N TRP A 88 -23.49 0.19 22.02
CA TRP A 88 -22.51 0.35 20.95
C TRP A 88 -21.89 1.74 20.91
N ARG A 89 -22.67 2.81 21.06
CA ARG A 89 -22.12 4.18 21.14
C ARG A 89 -21.16 4.30 22.32
N ASN A 90 -21.54 3.80 23.50
CA ASN A 90 -20.71 3.80 24.70
C ASN A 90 -19.42 2.97 24.50
N TYR A 91 -19.53 1.80 23.87
CA TYR A 91 -18.38 0.97 23.52
C TYR A 91 -17.42 1.69 22.59
N LEU A 92 -17.90 2.26 21.49
CA LEU A 92 -17.08 2.96 20.50
C LEU A 92 -16.41 4.20 21.11
N ASP A 93 -17.10 4.92 22.00
CA ASP A 93 -16.52 6.04 22.75
C ASP A 93 -15.40 5.58 23.69
N SER A 94 -15.59 4.43 24.35
CA SER A 94 -14.56 3.84 25.21
C SER A 94 -13.33 3.41 24.41
N VAL A 95 -13.52 2.89 23.18
CA VAL A 95 -12.41 2.54 22.28
C VAL A 95 -11.61 3.77 21.90
N ALA A 96 -12.28 4.86 21.52
CA ALA A 96 -11.63 6.14 21.19
C ALA A 96 -10.90 6.73 22.39
N SER A 97 -11.52 6.71 23.57
CA SER A 97 -10.95 7.23 24.82
C SER A 97 -9.71 6.46 25.29
N SER A 98 -9.68 5.15 25.01
CA SER A 98 -8.60 4.26 25.47
C SER A 98 -7.43 4.19 24.49
N ALA A 99 -7.53 4.85 23.33
CA ALA A 99 -6.50 4.81 22.30
C ALA A 99 -5.24 5.58 22.76
N PRO A 100 -4.06 4.93 22.80
CA PRO A 100 -2.81 5.63 23.09
C PRO A 100 -2.35 6.46 21.88
N SER A 101 -1.30 7.27 22.06
CA SER A 101 -0.68 8.05 20.97
C SER A 101 -0.08 7.18 19.85
N SER A 102 0.20 5.91 20.14
CA SER A 102 0.63 4.92 19.15
C SER A 102 -0.54 4.26 18.41
N ALA A 103 -1.76 4.76 18.58
CA ALA A 103 -2.95 4.27 17.89
C ALA A 103 -3.70 5.39 17.17
N ILE A 104 -4.45 5.02 16.14
CA ILE A 104 -5.45 5.87 15.50
C ILE A 104 -6.80 5.18 15.55
N VAL A 105 -7.86 5.95 15.77
CA VAL A 105 -9.24 5.49 15.67
C VAL A 105 -9.93 6.35 14.62
N VAL A 106 -10.40 5.73 13.55
CA VAL A 106 -10.93 6.43 12.37
C VAL A 106 -12.35 5.96 12.11
N PRO A 107 -13.37 6.79 12.39
CA PRO A 107 -14.74 6.48 12.04
C PRO A 107 -14.95 6.62 10.53
N ILE A 108 -15.59 5.63 9.93
CA ILE A 108 -16.03 5.60 8.53
C ILE A 108 -17.55 5.66 8.54
N CYS A 109 -18.11 6.83 8.26
CA CYS A 109 -19.52 7.13 8.44
C CYS A 109 -20.31 6.80 7.17
N PHE A 110 -21.22 5.83 7.27
CA PHE A 110 -22.18 5.43 6.23
C PHE A 110 -23.57 6.06 6.42
N THR A 111 -23.77 6.74 7.55
CA THR A 111 -24.95 7.52 7.87
C THR A 111 -24.52 8.94 8.27
N LYS A 112 -25.47 9.86 8.30
CA LYS A 112 -25.20 11.21 8.79
C LYS A 112 -24.70 11.14 10.25
N PRO A 113 -23.67 11.92 10.59
CA PRO A 113 -22.84 11.79 11.79
C PRO A 113 -23.50 12.44 13.01
N GLU A 114 -24.80 12.75 12.95
CA GLU A 114 -25.49 13.64 13.89
C GLU A 114 -25.40 13.14 15.35
N PHE A 115 -24.84 11.93 15.56
CA PHE A 115 -24.67 11.26 16.84
C PHE A 115 -23.36 10.47 16.97
N LEU A 116 -22.26 10.86 16.30
CA LEU A 116 -20.96 10.25 16.63
C LEU A 116 -20.68 10.40 18.14
N PRO A 117 -20.23 9.33 18.82
CA PRO A 117 -19.84 9.43 20.22
C PRO A 117 -18.79 10.53 20.46
N PRO A 118 -18.85 11.31 21.56
CA PRO A 118 -18.05 12.53 21.73
C PRO A 118 -16.53 12.37 21.59
N GLN A 119 -15.98 11.23 22.00
CA GLN A 119 -14.55 10.91 21.90
C GLN A 119 -14.21 10.37 20.52
N LEU A 120 -15.15 9.67 19.87
CA LEU A 120 -14.99 9.24 18.49
C LEU A 120 -15.05 10.43 17.51
N ASP A 121 -15.89 11.43 17.78
CA ASP A 121 -16.09 12.64 16.96
C ASP A 121 -14.87 13.58 16.96
N GLN A 122 -13.99 13.48 17.95
CA GLN A 122 -12.71 14.21 17.97
C GLN A 122 -11.71 13.68 16.92
N ASN A 123 -11.95 12.51 16.35
CA ASN A 123 -11.07 11.92 15.35
C ASN A 123 -11.47 12.32 13.92
N ASN A 124 -10.50 12.26 13.01
CA ASN A 124 -10.74 12.53 11.59
C ASN A 124 -11.66 11.48 10.96
N ALA A 125 -12.94 11.82 10.80
CA ALA A 125 -13.92 10.95 10.17
C ALA A 125 -13.76 10.85 8.65
N ILE A 126 -13.84 9.63 8.13
CA ILE A 126 -14.04 9.35 6.70
C ILE A 126 -15.53 9.35 6.43
N ARG A 127 -15.96 10.15 5.46
CA ARG A 127 -17.36 10.32 5.08
C ARG A 127 -17.65 9.56 3.81
N VAL A 128 -18.67 8.71 3.88
CA VAL A 128 -19.15 7.84 2.81
C VAL A 128 -20.68 8.00 2.64
N ASP A 129 -21.30 8.79 3.51
CA ASP A 129 -22.74 9.03 3.62
C ASP A 129 -23.35 9.76 2.40
N ASP A 130 -22.52 10.43 1.59
CA ASP A 130 -22.90 11.08 0.33
C ASP A 130 -22.64 10.21 -0.92
N THR A 131 -22.05 9.03 -0.73
CA THR A 131 -21.64 8.14 -1.82
C THR A 131 -22.64 7.00 -1.98
N ALA A 132 -23.05 6.73 -3.21
CA ALA A 132 -23.92 5.59 -3.53
C ALA A 132 -23.27 4.26 -3.07
N ARG A 133 -24.11 3.31 -2.64
CA ARG A 133 -23.66 2.03 -2.04
C ARG A 133 -22.67 1.27 -2.92
N GLU A 134 -22.83 1.32 -4.24
CA GLU A 134 -21.94 0.70 -5.22
C GLU A 134 -20.52 1.25 -5.17
N GLY A 135 -20.34 2.51 -4.75
CA GLY A 135 -19.06 3.19 -4.62
C GLY A 135 -18.34 2.96 -3.28
N TRP A 136 -19.00 2.36 -2.29
CA TRP A 136 -18.45 2.22 -0.94
C TRP A 136 -17.15 1.42 -0.92
N GLY A 137 -17.10 0.28 -1.63
CA GLY A 137 -15.93 -0.60 -1.63
C GLY A 137 -14.62 0.12 -1.99
N PRO A 138 -14.50 0.67 -3.21
CA PRO A 138 -13.30 1.41 -3.63
C PRO A 138 -12.99 2.63 -2.76
N LEU A 139 -14.01 3.37 -2.32
CA LEU A 139 -13.82 4.55 -1.48
C LEU A 139 -13.25 4.18 -0.11
N VAL A 140 -13.90 3.25 0.59
CA VAL A 140 -13.46 2.76 1.91
C VAL A 140 -12.04 2.20 1.82
N ARG A 141 -11.77 1.34 0.83
CA ARG A 141 -10.44 0.79 0.56
C ARG A 141 -9.39 1.90 0.44
N ASN A 142 -9.60 2.88 -0.43
CA ASN A 142 -8.63 3.93 -0.69
C ASN A 142 -8.42 4.84 0.53
N ARG A 143 -9.49 5.17 1.27
CA ARG A 143 -9.40 6.01 2.46
C ARG A 143 -8.69 5.30 3.62
N VAL A 144 -8.90 3.99 3.78
CA VAL A 144 -8.17 3.16 4.74
C VAL A 144 -6.69 3.09 4.38
N LEU A 145 -6.34 2.78 3.12
CA LEU A 145 -4.96 2.76 2.67
C LEU A 145 -4.26 4.12 2.90
N HIS A 146 -4.93 5.21 2.56
CA HIS A 146 -4.43 6.57 2.80
C HIS A 146 -4.19 6.85 4.28
N ALA A 147 -5.15 6.53 5.16
CA ALA A 147 -4.99 6.72 6.60
C ALA A 147 -3.80 5.92 7.14
N LEU A 148 -3.63 4.68 6.69
CA LEU A 148 -2.48 3.85 7.07
C LEU A 148 -1.16 4.40 6.54
N CYS A 149 -1.13 4.90 5.29
CA CYS A 149 0.05 5.56 4.75
C CYS A 149 0.49 6.70 5.66
N ARG A 150 -0.40 7.65 5.97
CA ARG A 150 -0.07 8.78 6.85
C ARG A 150 0.34 8.32 8.24
N PHE A 151 -0.36 7.34 8.81
CA PHE A 151 -0.05 6.83 10.14
C PHE A 151 1.32 6.15 10.26
N LEU A 152 1.84 5.61 9.16
CA LEU A 152 3.18 5.03 9.12
C LEU A 152 4.28 6.05 8.81
N ASP A 153 3.94 7.30 8.49
CA ASP A 153 4.88 8.34 8.09
C ASP A 153 4.90 9.50 9.10
N PRO A 154 5.94 9.55 9.98
CA PRO A 154 6.01 10.55 11.04
C PRO A 154 6.19 11.99 10.54
N ASP A 155 6.73 12.17 9.32
CA ASP A 155 7.00 13.49 8.75
C ASP A 155 5.82 14.02 7.93
N GLU A 156 4.78 13.18 7.75
CA GLU A 156 3.54 13.54 7.04
C GLU A 156 3.77 14.11 5.63
N SER A 157 4.90 13.73 5.04
CA SER A 157 5.36 14.19 3.73
C SER A 157 4.39 13.80 2.63
N LYS A 158 4.21 14.69 1.66
CA LYS A 158 3.52 14.33 0.43
C LYS A 158 4.32 13.29 -0.34
N VAL A 159 3.62 12.32 -0.90
CA VAL A 159 4.19 11.28 -1.74
C VAL A 159 4.28 11.78 -3.16
N LEU A 160 5.47 11.68 -3.74
CA LEU A 160 5.66 12.06 -5.14
C LEU A 160 5.20 10.94 -6.10
N VAL A 161 4.33 11.28 -7.05
CA VAL A 161 3.89 10.38 -8.13
C VAL A 161 4.45 10.89 -9.46
N PHE A 162 5.35 10.10 -10.05
CA PHE A 162 5.89 10.38 -11.37
C PHE A 162 4.97 9.83 -12.46
N LEU A 163 4.45 10.70 -13.33
CA LEU A 163 3.61 10.30 -14.46
C LEU A 163 4.44 10.10 -15.72
N SER A 164 5.00 8.90 -15.90
CA SER A 164 5.76 8.54 -17.11
C SER A 164 4.81 8.23 -18.26
N HIS A 165 4.93 8.99 -19.35
CA HIS A 165 4.06 8.83 -20.51
C HIS A 165 4.72 9.31 -21.81
N ALA A 166 4.32 8.70 -22.93
CA ALA A 166 4.71 9.21 -24.24
C ALA A 166 3.93 10.50 -24.55
N LYS A 167 4.64 11.59 -24.86
CA LYS A 167 4.03 12.90 -25.20
C LYS A 167 3.04 12.83 -26.38
N ALA A 168 3.21 11.87 -27.29
CA ALA A 168 2.43 11.76 -28.52
C ALA A 168 1.01 11.22 -28.28
N ASP A 169 0.83 10.28 -27.36
CA ASP A 169 -0.42 9.52 -27.19
C ASP A 169 -0.81 9.26 -25.72
N GLY A 170 0.04 9.57 -24.74
CA GLY A 170 -0.24 9.40 -23.31
C GLY A 170 -0.71 10.66 -22.56
N ARG A 171 -0.66 11.82 -23.21
CA ARG A 171 -0.91 13.13 -22.54
C ARG A 171 -2.33 13.27 -22.02
N GLU A 172 -3.32 12.79 -22.76
CA GLU A 172 -4.73 12.86 -22.34
C GLU A 172 -4.97 12.05 -21.07
N THR A 173 -4.50 10.80 -21.05
CA THR A 173 -4.57 9.91 -19.88
C THR A 173 -3.84 10.50 -18.68
N ALA A 174 -2.62 11.00 -18.87
CA ALA A 174 -1.86 11.66 -17.79
C ALA A 174 -2.62 12.86 -17.21
N THR A 175 -3.21 13.69 -18.07
CA THR A 175 -4.00 14.86 -17.65
C THR A 175 -5.25 14.47 -16.88
N ALA A 176 -5.94 13.40 -17.29
CA ALA A 176 -7.12 12.89 -16.59
C ALA A 176 -6.79 12.39 -15.18
N ILE A 177 -5.67 11.68 -15.03
CA ILE A 177 -5.19 11.19 -13.74
C ILE A 177 -4.80 12.36 -12.85
N LYS A 178 -3.98 13.29 -13.37
CA LYS A 178 -3.59 14.51 -12.65
C LYS A 178 -4.80 15.27 -12.12
N LYS A 179 -5.76 15.58 -12.99
CA LYS A 179 -7.00 16.27 -12.60
C LYS A 179 -7.76 15.55 -11.48
N TYR A 180 -7.72 14.23 -11.44
CA TYR A 180 -8.38 13.44 -10.40
C TYR A 180 -7.64 13.50 -9.05
N LEU A 181 -6.30 13.47 -9.08
CA LEU A 181 -5.46 13.64 -7.89
C LEU A 181 -5.66 15.03 -7.30
N ASP A 182 -5.50 16.08 -8.11
CA ASP A 182 -5.62 17.48 -7.68
C ASP A 182 -7.08 17.85 -7.31
N GLY A 183 -8.05 17.26 -8.00
CA GLY A 183 -9.47 17.55 -7.81
C GLY A 183 -10.08 16.92 -6.56
N THR A 184 -9.33 16.06 -5.86
CA THR A 184 -9.80 15.37 -4.66
C THR A 184 -8.99 15.85 -3.46
N ALA A 185 -9.58 16.68 -2.61
CA ALA A 185 -8.84 17.41 -1.56
C ALA A 185 -7.94 16.54 -0.66
N TRP A 186 -8.33 15.31 -0.33
CA TRP A 186 -7.48 14.43 0.48
C TRP A 186 -6.34 13.78 -0.31
N LEU A 187 -6.46 13.66 -1.63
CA LEU A 187 -5.39 13.22 -2.52
C LEU A 187 -4.44 14.35 -2.85
N ASP A 188 -4.95 15.54 -3.14
CA ASP A 188 -4.14 16.75 -3.38
C ASP A 188 -3.24 17.08 -2.17
N ASN A 189 -3.75 16.90 -0.96
CA ASN A 189 -2.95 17.06 0.27
C ASN A 189 -1.99 15.89 0.56
N PHE A 190 -2.01 14.83 -0.24
CA PHE A 190 -1.21 13.62 0.00
C PHE A 190 -0.22 13.31 -1.12
N PHE A 191 -0.61 13.49 -2.37
CA PHE A 191 0.25 13.30 -3.52
C PHE A 191 0.74 14.65 -4.04
N ASP A 192 2.00 14.68 -4.45
CA ASP A 192 2.49 15.68 -5.40
C ASP A 192 2.76 14.96 -6.72
N GLU A 193 2.36 15.54 -7.83
CA GLU A 193 2.66 15.03 -9.15
C GLU A 193 3.86 15.76 -9.75
N ALA A 194 4.80 14.99 -10.30
CA ALA A 194 5.88 15.54 -11.10
C ALA A 194 5.76 15.05 -12.54
N ASP A 195 5.66 16.00 -13.46
CA ASP A 195 6.04 15.75 -14.85
C ASP A 195 7.54 15.45 -14.86
N ILE A 196 7.92 14.39 -15.55
CA ILE A 196 9.32 13.98 -15.61
C ILE A 196 10.07 14.97 -16.52
N PRO A 197 11.13 15.66 -16.00
CA PRO A 197 11.91 16.57 -16.83
C PRO A 197 12.59 15.83 -17.98
N ASP A 198 12.74 16.49 -19.14
CA ASP A 198 13.50 15.92 -20.25
C ASP A 198 14.97 15.71 -19.83
N GLY A 199 15.55 14.52 -20.09
CA GLY A 199 17.00 14.34 -20.00
C GLY A 199 17.54 13.54 -18.81
N SER A 200 18.87 13.54 -18.71
CA SER A 200 19.72 12.86 -17.72
C SER A 200 19.49 13.24 -16.25
N ARG A 201 18.57 14.17 -15.97
CA ARG A 201 18.26 14.66 -14.62
C ARG A 201 17.28 13.76 -13.87
N PHE A 202 16.61 12.84 -14.55
CA PHE A 202 15.61 11.99 -13.89
C PHE A 202 16.21 11.13 -12.78
N ALA A 203 17.43 10.60 -12.97
CA ALA A 203 18.12 9.86 -11.93
C ALA A 203 18.37 10.73 -10.68
N GLU A 204 18.81 11.98 -10.87
CA GLU A 204 19.02 12.93 -9.77
C GLU A 204 17.71 13.23 -9.04
N VAL A 205 16.64 13.51 -9.80
CA VAL A 205 15.30 13.78 -9.24
C VAL A 205 14.75 12.59 -8.45
N ILE A 206 14.91 11.35 -8.96
CA ILE A 206 14.51 10.14 -8.22
C ILE A 206 15.35 9.96 -6.96
N MET A 207 16.66 10.18 -7.04
CA MET A 207 17.56 10.02 -5.89
C MET A 207 17.24 11.05 -4.80
N GLU A 208 16.99 12.31 -5.17
CA GLU A 208 16.56 13.37 -4.26
C GLU A 208 15.18 13.08 -3.64
N ALA A 209 14.27 12.49 -4.40
CA ALA A 209 12.95 12.09 -3.92
C ALA A 209 12.94 10.74 -3.19
N ALA A 210 14.04 9.99 -3.13
CA ALA A 210 14.01 8.60 -2.67
C ALA A 210 13.50 8.44 -1.23
N ASP A 211 13.74 9.45 -0.39
CA ASP A 211 13.34 9.50 1.02
C ASP A 211 11.83 9.80 1.21
N THR A 212 11.12 10.28 0.18
CA THR A 212 9.67 10.60 0.25
C THR A 212 8.76 9.44 -0.19
N ALA A 213 9.32 8.23 -0.31
CA ALA A 213 8.63 7.02 -0.78
C ALA A 213 7.86 7.19 -2.12
N PRO A 214 8.52 7.72 -3.18
CA PRO A 214 7.86 8.01 -4.46
C PRO A 214 7.36 6.75 -5.15
N VAL A 215 6.44 6.92 -6.11
CA VAL A 215 5.94 5.86 -6.99
C VAL A 215 5.95 6.36 -8.44
N LEU A 216 6.32 5.50 -9.38
CA LEU A 216 6.25 5.79 -10.82
C LEU A 216 5.04 5.11 -11.44
N LEU A 217 4.18 5.89 -12.09
CA LEU A 217 3.08 5.40 -12.92
C LEU A 217 3.47 5.45 -14.40
N ALA A 218 3.74 4.28 -14.98
CA ALA A 218 4.04 4.10 -16.39
C ALA A 218 2.74 3.97 -17.20
N ILE A 219 2.37 5.01 -17.93
CA ILE A 219 1.17 5.05 -18.79
C ILE A 219 1.51 4.41 -20.14
N GLN A 220 1.37 3.10 -20.22
CA GLN A 220 1.75 2.28 -21.36
C GLN A 220 0.73 2.40 -22.50
N THR A 221 0.96 3.33 -23.41
CA THR A 221 0.28 3.50 -24.71
C THR A 221 1.02 2.77 -25.84
N ASP A 222 0.44 2.74 -27.04
CA ASP A 222 1.06 2.13 -28.25
C ASP A 222 2.48 2.67 -28.52
N GLY A 223 2.67 3.97 -28.33
CA GLY A 223 3.96 4.65 -28.54
C GLY A 223 4.92 4.56 -27.36
N TYR A 224 4.52 4.10 -26.18
CA TYR A 224 5.29 4.19 -24.93
C TYR A 224 6.68 3.54 -25.06
N SER A 225 6.72 2.26 -25.43
CA SER A 225 7.96 1.48 -25.51
C SER A 225 8.94 1.98 -26.59
N SER A 226 8.47 2.78 -27.56
CA SER A 226 9.33 3.39 -28.60
C SER A 226 10.11 4.61 -28.07
N ARG A 227 9.66 5.23 -26.98
CA ARG A 227 10.28 6.41 -26.40
C ARG A 227 11.46 6.02 -25.52
N GLU A 228 12.64 6.51 -25.86
CA GLU A 228 13.86 6.26 -25.08
C GLU A 228 13.74 6.77 -23.65
N TRP A 229 13.22 7.98 -23.46
CA TRP A 229 13.05 8.57 -22.14
C TRP A 229 12.14 7.75 -21.23
N CYS A 230 10.97 7.32 -21.70
CA CYS A 230 10.08 6.45 -20.91
C CYS A 230 10.75 5.13 -20.51
N ARG A 231 11.60 4.56 -21.38
CA ARG A 231 12.38 3.36 -21.05
C ARG A 231 13.43 3.65 -19.98
N LEU A 232 14.19 4.74 -20.12
CA LEU A 232 15.20 5.14 -19.15
C LEU A 232 14.57 5.42 -17.78
N GLU A 233 13.42 6.07 -17.73
CA GLU A 233 12.70 6.37 -16.50
C GLU A 233 12.34 5.10 -15.70
N VAL A 234 11.81 4.08 -16.38
CA VAL A 234 11.49 2.80 -15.72
C VAL A 234 12.74 2.08 -15.23
N LEU A 235 13.82 2.09 -16.02
CA LEU A 235 15.10 1.48 -15.63
C LEU A 235 15.69 2.16 -14.38
N GLU A 236 15.66 3.49 -14.35
CA GLU A 236 16.16 4.28 -13.22
C GLU A 236 15.29 4.10 -11.97
N ALA A 237 13.96 4.07 -12.12
CA ALA A 237 13.06 3.79 -11.00
C ALA A 237 13.37 2.43 -10.35
N LYS A 238 13.49 1.38 -11.16
CA LYS A 238 13.85 0.04 -10.69
C LYS A 238 15.25 -0.01 -10.07
N ARG A 239 16.23 0.70 -10.64
CA ARG A 239 17.59 0.83 -10.08
C ARG A 239 17.55 1.40 -8.65
N CYS A 240 16.80 2.48 -8.46
CA CYS A 240 16.63 3.17 -7.18
C CYS A 240 15.62 2.48 -6.23
N GLY A 241 14.95 1.41 -6.65
CA GLY A 241 13.94 0.73 -5.84
C GLY A 241 12.66 1.55 -5.64
N VAL A 242 12.37 2.49 -6.55
CA VAL A 242 11.10 3.20 -6.63
C VAL A 242 10.05 2.25 -7.20
N PRO A 243 8.93 2.00 -6.50
CA PRO A 243 7.87 1.16 -7.02
C PRO A 243 7.36 1.66 -8.37
N VAL A 244 7.28 0.74 -9.33
CA VAL A 244 6.61 1.01 -10.61
C VAL A 244 5.18 0.49 -10.53
N VAL A 245 4.24 1.18 -11.18
CA VAL A 245 2.90 0.71 -11.49
C VAL A 245 2.66 0.95 -12.98
N VAL A 246 2.16 -0.05 -13.69
CA VAL A 246 1.85 0.08 -15.13
C VAL A 246 0.37 0.30 -15.31
N LEU A 247 0.02 1.36 -16.03
CA LEU A 247 -1.32 1.59 -16.55
C LEU A 247 -1.32 1.26 -18.05
N SER A 248 -1.84 0.09 -18.38
CA SER A 248 -2.02 -0.34 -19.77
C SER A 248 -3.13 0.49 -20.43
N ALA A 249 -2.71 1.49 -21.20
CA ALA A 249 -3.55 2.35 -22.03
C ALA A 249 -3.33 2.07 -23.54
N MET A 250 -2.78 0.91 -23.87
CA MET A 250 -2.57 0.46 -25.25
C MET A 250 -3.91 0.25 -25.98
N GLU A 251 -3.96 0.64 -27.25
CA GLU A 251 -5.14 0.55 -28.10
C GLU A 251 -4.97 -0.46 -29.23
N LYS A 252 -3.80 -0.48 -29.89
CA LYS A 252 -3.55 -1.34 -31.05
C LYS A 252 -2.45 -2.35 -30.77
N ARG A 253 -1.23 -1.87 -30.53
CA ARG A 253 -0.04 -2.70 -30.29
C ARG A 253 1.15 -1.86 -29.84
N GLU A 254 2.14 -2.56 -29.28
CA GLU A 254 3.53 -2.10 -29.25
C GLU A 254 4.33 -2.81 -30.35
N ASP A 255 5.13 -2.09 -31.12
CA ASP A 255 5.98 -2.71 -32.14
C ASP A 255 7.08 -3.59 -31.53
N ARG A 256 7.57 -3.19 -30.36
CA ARG A 256 8.49 -3.96 -29.52
C ARG A 256 8.13 -3.74 -28.06
N ALA A 257 7.60 -4.78 -27.43
CA ALA A 257 7.30 -4.76 -26.00
C ALA A 257 8.57 -4.47 -25.19
N PHE A 258 8.47 -3.56 -24.22
CA PHE A 258 9.56 -3.24 -23.32
C PHE A 258 9.59 -4.24 -22.15
N PRO A 259 10.62 -5.09 -22.03
CA PRO A 259 10.60 -6.23 -21.11
C PRO A 259 10.62 -5.82 -19.63
N TYR A 260 11.11 -4.62 -19.30
CA TYR A 260 11.24 -4.15 -17.92
C TYR A 260 10.00 -3.40 -17.41
N LEU A 261 8.84 -3.61 -18.05
CA LEU A 261 7.52 -3.31 -17.44
C LEU A 261 6.96 -4.53 -16.69
N GLY A 262 7.74 -5.60 -16.54
CA GLY A 262 7.39 -6.79 -15.77
C GLY A 262 7.62 -6.64 -14.27
N ASN A 263 7.15 -7.64 -13.51
CA ASN A 263 7.28 -7.72 -12.06
C ASN A 263 6.76 -6.49 -11.29
N THR A 264 5.69 -5.88 -11.82
CA THR A 264 5.00 -4.71 -11.25
C THR A 264 3.49 -4.87 -11.42
N PRO A 265 2.64 -4.26 -10.56
CA PRO A 265 1.20 -4.23 -10.78
C PRO A 265 0.84 -3.58 -12.13
N VAL A 266 -0.05 -4.25 -12.87
CA VAL A 266 -0.58 -3.74 -14.14
C VAL A 266 -2.09 -3.52 -14.02
N LEU A 267 -2.53 -2.32 -14.36
CA LEU A 267 -3.94 -1.92 -14.40
C LEU A 267 -4.34 -1.65 -15.85
N ARG A 268 -5.60 -1.92 -16.18
CA ARG A 268 -6.16 -1.51 -17.48
C ARG A 268 -6.76 -0.11 -17.37
N TRP A 269 -6.38 0.77 -18.29
CA TRP A 269 -7.06 2.05 -18.45
C TRP A 269 -8.44 1.85 -19.10
N ASN A 270 -9.49 2.26 -18.38
CA ASN A 270 -10.87 2.23 -18.84
C ASN A 270 -11.53 3.61 -18.63
N GLY A 271 -10.77 4.69 -18.80
CA GLY A 271 -11.25 6.04 -18.51
C GLY A 271 -11.47 6.26 -17.01
N ALA A 272 -12.41 7.18 -16.69
CA ALA A 272 -12.66 7.63 -15.32
C ALA A 272 -13.02 6.51 -14.34
N THR A 273 -13.61 5.41 -14.81
CA THR A 273 -14.00 4.27 -13.95
C THR A 273 -12.80 3.56 -13.35
N SER A 274 -11.61 3.67 -13.95
CA SER A 274 -10.38 3.04 -13.45
C SER A 274 -9.62 3.90 -12.42
N LEU A 275 -9.98 5.18 -12.26
CA LEU A 275 -9.30 6.12 -11.36
C LEU A 275 -9.25 5.65 -9.89
N PRO A 276 -10.35 5.13 -9.29
CA PRO A 276 -10.30 4.62 -7.92
C PRO A 276 -9.32 3.45 -7.74
N ASP A 277 -9.19 2.57 -8.73
CA ASP A 277 -8.28 1.42 -8.66
C ASP A 277 -6.82 1.82 -8.90
N ILE A 278 -6.58 2.82 -9.77
CA ILE A 278 -5.25 3.44 -9.92
C ILE A 278 -4.79 4.02 -8.59
N VAL A 279 -5.63 4.86 -7.95
CA VAL A 279 -5.30 5.45 -6.65
C VAL A 279 -5.09 4.39 -5.57
N GLY A 280 -5.96 3.37 -5.51
CA GLY A 280 -5.81 2.27 -4.56
C GLY A 280 -4.48 1.53 -4.74
N THR A 281 -4.07 1.29 -5.98
CA THR A 281 -2.81 0.61 -6.30
C THR A 281 -1.60 1.46 -5.95
N LEU A 282 -1.63 2.78 -6.23
CA LEU A 282 -0.57 3.72 -5.83
C LEU A 282 -0.42 3.75 -4.31
N LEU A 283 -1.52 3.93 -3.57
CA LEU A 283 -1.54 3.92 -2.11
C LEU A 283 -1.01 2.59 -1.55
N ARG A 284 -1.38 1.46 -2.18
CA ARG A 284 -0.88 0.14 -1.80
C ARG A 284 0.63 0.03 -1.98
N GLN A 285 1.22 0.57 -3.06
CA GLN A 285 2.68 0.56 -3.24
C GLN A 285 3.40 1.37 -2.16
N VAL A 286 2.88 2.55 -1.85
CA VAL A 286 3.41 3.40 -0.76
C VAL A 286 3.33 2.68 0.57
N LEU A 287 2.15 2.13 0.90
CA LEU A 287 1.92 1.42 2.16
C LEU A 287 2.82 0.18 2.26
N SER A 288 2.97 -0.57 1.17
CA SER A 288 3.86 -1.74 1.09
C SER A 288 5.28 -1.36 1.45
N ARG A 289 5.81 -0.28 0.86
CA ARG A 289 7.17 0.19 1.12
C ARG A 289 7.36 0.61 2.58
N ARG A 290 6.43 1.40 3.13
CA ARG A 290 6.47 1.88 4.53
C ARG A 290 6.38 0.71 5.52
N PHE A 291 5.45 -0.21 5.30
CA PHE A 291 5.23 -1.35 6.20
C PHE A 291 6.35 -2.39 6.11
N PHE A 292 6.89 -2.64 4.91
CA PHE A 292 7.94 -3.64 4.69
C PHE A 292 9.16 -3.35 5.57
N SER A 293 9.64 -2.11 5.62
CA SER A 293 10.78 -1.72 6.47
C SER A 293 10.52 -2.03 7.95
N LEU A 294 9.32 -1.72 8.46
CA LEU A 294 8.95 -2.00 9.85
C LEU A 294 8.85 -3.51 10.12
N ARG A 295 8.37 -4.28 9.14
CA ARG A 295 8.25 -5.74 9.26
C ARG A 295 9.62 -6.41 9.30
N ILE A 296 10.56 -5.96 8.48
CA ILE A 296 11.93 -6.47 8.50
C ILE A 296 12.63 -6.16 9.81
N ASP A 297 12.54 -4.91 10.31
CA ASP A 297 13.10 -4.54 11.61
C ASP A 297 12.54 -5.41 12.74
N HIS A 298 11.22 -5.65 12.72
CA HIS A 298 10.58 -6.54 13.68
C HIS A 298 11.11 -7.99 13.62
N ILE A 299 11.27 -8.56 12.42
CA ILE A 299 11.83 -9.90 12.24
C ILE A 299 13.29 -9.94 12.72
N ALA A 300 14.11 -8.95 12.35
CA ALA A 300 15.50 -8.84 12.77
C ALA A 300 15.62 -8.86 14.31
N GLN A 301 14.78 -8.07 14.99
CA GLN A 301 14.75 -8.00 16.46
C GLN A 301 14.31 -9.31 17.12
N LEU A 302 13.34 -10.02 16.54
CA LEU A 302 12.93 -11.34 17.03
C LEU A 302 14.06 -12.38 16.87
N ARG A 303 14.83 -12.29 15.79
CA ARG A 303 15.97 -13.17 15.51
C ARG A 303 17.24 -12.79 16.28
N GLY A 304 17.32 -11.57 16.79
CA GLY A 304 18.56 -11.02 17.36
C GLY A 304 19.65 -10.80 16.29
N GLU A 305 19.25 -10.58 15.04
CA GLU A 305 20.14 -10.39 13.89
C GLU A 305 20.10 -8.93 13.39
N SER A 306 21.12 -8.53 12.63
CA SER A 306 21.09 -7.26 11.91
C SER A 306 20.11 -7.32 10.73
N ILE A 307 19.51 -6.17 10.39
CA ILE A 307 18.66 -6.04 9.21
C ILE A 307 19.46 -6.43 7.94
N PRO A 308 19.00 -7.41 7.15
CA PRO A 308 19.65 -7.81 5.91
C PRO A 308 19.43 -6.77 4.82
N GLU A 309 20.10 -6.95 3.68
CA GLU A 309 19.86 -6.07 2.56
C GLU A 309 18.44 -6.28 2.00
N CYS A 310 17.71 -5.19 1.85
CA CYS A 310 16.28 -5.20 1.52
C CYS A 310 15.99 -4.54 0.19
N ARG A 311 15.00 -5.06 -0.53
CA ARG A 311 14.36 -4.36 -1.66
C ARG A 311 12.86 -4.40 -1.51
N PHE A 312 12.20 -3.40 -2.09
CA PHE A 312 10.74 -3.23 -2.00
C PHE A 312 9.98 -3.90 -3.15
N GLU A 313 10.71 -4.55 -4.06
CA GLU A 313 10.19 -5.31 -5.18
C GLU A 313 10.93 -6.65 -5.28
N PRO A 314 10.30 -7.70 -5.82
CA PRO A 314 10.97 -8.94 -6.15
C PRO A 314 12.14 -8.73 -7.12
N PRO A 315 13.21 -9.53 -6.99
CA PRO A 315 14.37 -9.40 -7.85
C PRO A 315 14.03 -9.89 -9.26
N GLU A 316 14.54 -9.18 -10.25
CA GLU A 316 14.56 -9.55 -11.66
C GLU A 316 15.99 -9.38 -12.20
N LEU A 317 16.28 -9.98 -13.38
CA LEU A 317 17.62 -9.97 -13.97
C LEU A 317 18.26 -8.58 -14.02
N LEU A 318 17.49 -7.53 -14.35
CA LEU A 318 17.96 -6.15 -14.33
C LEU A 318 18.45 -5.74 -12.95
N THR A 319 17.59 -5.87 -11.92
CA THR A 319 17.91 -5.46 -10.56
C THR A 319 19.03 -6.28 -9.93
N ALA A 320 19.15 -7.56 -10.30
CA ALA A 320 20.23 -8.42 -9.88
C ALA A 320 21.56 -8.03 -10.56
N LEU A 321 21.54 -7.74 -11.86
CA LEU A 321 22.72 -7.29 -12.62
C LEU A 321 23.27 -5.96 -12.07
N LEU A 322 22.37 -5.03 -11.73
CA LEU A 322 22.73 -3.74 -11.15
C LEU A 322 23.39 -3.88 -9.77
N LYS A 323 23.19 -5.01 -9.07
CA LYS A 323 23.87 -5.35 -7.80
C LYS A 323 25.15 -6.15 -7.98
N SER A 324 25.22 -7.04 -8.97
CA SER A 324 26.37 -7.95 -9.21
C SER A 324 27.68 -7.23 -9.60
N HIS A 325 27.73 -5.90 -9.53
CA HIS A 325 28.91 -5.07 -9.79
C HIS A 325 29.60 -4.52 -8.52
N GLY A 326 29.24 -4.98 -7.32
CA GLY A 326 29.98 -4.67 -6.09
C GLY A 326 30.87 -5.82 -5.62
N ASP A 327 32.05 -5.51 -5.08
CA ASP A 327 32.94 -6.40 -4.27
C ASP A 327 32.28 -6.78 -2.91
N GLY A 328 30.97 -7.04 -2.92
CA GLY A 328 30.22 -7.45 -1.75
C GLY A 328 30.67 -8.84 -1.28
N PRO A 329 30.84 -9.05 0.04
CA PRO A 329 31.05 -10.38 0.61
C PRO A 329 30.12 -11.46 0.09
N VAL A 330 30.67 -12.67 0.03
CA VAL A 330 30.00 -13.88 -0.42
C VAL A 330 28.89 -14.25 0.58
N GLY A 331 27.66 -14.47 0.10
CA GLY A 331 26.57 -15.07 0.88
C GLY A 331 25.60 -14.09 1.58
N TYR A 332 25.29 -12.93 0.98
CA TYR A 332 24.33 -12.00 1.56
C TYR A 332 22.88 -12.41 1.31
N VAL A 333 22.10 -12.45 2.39
CA VAL A 333 20.65 -12.67 2.36
C VAL A 333 19.96 -11.43 1.81
N TYR A 334 19.24 -11.61 0.70
CA TYR A 334 18.47 -10.55 0.06
C TYR A 334 17.00 -10.73 0.40
N VAL A 335 16.38 -9.75 1.06
CA VAL A 335 14.96 -9.85 1.45
C VAL A 335 14.08 -8.95 0.59
N TYR A 336 13.02 -9.54 0.01
CA TYR A 336 12.00 -8.84 -0.79
C TYR A 336 10.57 -9.24 -0.38
N PRO A 337 9.54 -8.44 -0.71
CA PRO A 337 8.18 -8.70 -0.24
C PRO A 337 7.63 -10.07 -0.68
N ASP A 338 6.83 -10.70 0.19
CA ASP A 338 6.08 -11.91 -0.14
C ASP A 338 5.13 -11.69 -1.35
N PRO A 339 4.81 -12.75 -2.13
CA PRO A 339 5.26 -14.14 -2.00
C PRO A 339 6.61 -14.41 -2.68
N PRO A 340 7.20 -15.60 -2.48
CA PRO A 340 8.41 -15.99 -3.19
C PRO A 340 8.20 -15.99 -4.71
N ILE A 341 9.23 -15.58 -5.46
CA ILE A 341 9.25 -15.72 -6.92
C ILE A 341 9.29 -17.19 -7.35
N GLY A 342 8.84 -17.47 -8.57
CA GLY A 342 8.78 -18.83 -9.11
C GLY A 342 10.16 -19.48 -9.22
N THR A 343 10.18 -20.81 -9.21
CA THR A 343 11.41 -21.60 -9.38
C THR A 343 12.11 -21.28 -10.69
N GLU A 344 11.36 -21.01 -11.75
CA GLU A 344 11.85 -20.67 -13.08
C GLU A 344 12.58 -19.31 -13.09
N GLU A 345 12.06 -18.32 -12.36
CA GLU A 345 12.70 -17.01 -12.19
C GLU A 345 13.96 -17.12 -11.32
N LEU A 346 13.90 -17.92 -10.24
CA LEU A 346 15.03 -18.19 -9.36
C LEU A 346 16.19 -18.87 -10.10
N GLU A 347 15.91 -19.85 -10.96
CA GLU A 347 16.92 -20.51 -11.78
C GLU A 347 17.68 -19.51 -12.67
N LEU A 348 16.97 -18.56 -13.30
CA LEU A 348 17.59 -17.51 -14.11
C LEU A 348 18.47 -16.57 -13.28
N LEU A 349 18.02 -16.18 -12.08
CA LEU A 349 18.81 -15.35 -11.18
C LEU A 349 20.06 -16.08 -10.67
N ASN A 350 19.93 -17.38 -10.37
CA ASN A 350 21.04 -18.22 -9.92
C ASN A 350 22.10 -18.43 -11.01
N LEU A 351 21.72 -18.41 -12.29
CA LEU A 351 22.69 -18.43 -13.39
C LEU A 351 23.52 -17.15 -13.47
N LEU A 352 22.93 -16.01 -13.10
CA LEU A 352 23.61 -14.72 -13.07
C LEU A 352 24.56 -14.63 -11.87
N ASP A 353 24.07 -14.99 -10.68
CA ASP A 353 24.88 -14.97 -9.46
C ASP A 353 24.49 -16.11 -8.50
N PRO A 354 25.22 -17.24 -8.51
CA PRO A 354 24.93 -18.38 -7.64
C PRO A 354 25.12 -18.12 -6.14
N LYS A 355 25.73 -16.99 -5.77
CA LYS A 355 26.01 -16.64 -4.36
C LYS A 355 24.90 -15.82 -3.72
N HIS A 356 23.89 -15.41 -4.50
CA HIS A 356 22.77 -14.62 -4.02
C HIS A 356 21.58 -15.52 -3.70
N GLU A 357 21.08 -15.44 -2.47
CA GLU A 357 19.89 -16.16 -2.04
C GLU A 357 18.75 -15.16 -1.78
N PRO A 358 17.86 -14.93 -2.77
CA PRO A 358 16.71 -14.08 -2.58
C PRO A 358 15.65 -14.81 -1.75
N VAL A 359 15.35 -14.28 -0.57
CA VAL A 359 14.34 -14.81 0.35
C VAL A 359 13.24 -13.79 0.62
N THR A 360 12.08 -14.26 1.04
CA THR A 360 10.99 -13.39 1.52
C THR A 360 11.03 -13.25 3.04
N PRO A 361 10.34 -12.27 3.65
CA PRO A 361 10.20 -12.19 5.10
C PRO A 361 9.70 -13.49 5.73
N THR A 362 8.81 -14.22 5.05
CA THR A 362 8.29 -15.51 5.55
C THR A 362 9.37 -16.59 5.56
N MET A 363 10.16 -16.68 4.50
CA MET A 363 11.27 -17.64 4.41
C MET A 363 12.36 -17.30 5.42
N TRP A 364 12.74 -16.02 5.50
CA TRP A 364 13.76 -15.56 6.44
C TRP A 364 13.33 -15.68 7.91
N TRP A 365 12.03 -15.57 8.20
CA TRP A 365 11.52 -15.89 9.54
C TRP A 365 11.66 -17.39 9.87
N ALA A 366 11.49 -18.27 8.88
CA ALA A 366 11.46 -19.71 9.08
C ALA A 366 12.85 -20.39 9.06
N SER A 367 13.87 -19.72 8.51
CA SER A 367 15.27 -20.19 8.46
C SER A 367 15.98 -20.02 9.79
#